data_AF-G2YTG7-F1
#
_entry.id   AF-G2YTG7-F1
#
_cell.length_a   1.000
_cell.length_b   1.000
_cell.length_c   1.000
_cell.angle_alpha   90.00
_cell.angle_beta   90.00
_cell.angle_gamma   90.00
#
_symmetry.space_group_name_H-M   'P 1'
#
loop_
_entity.id
_entity.type
_entity.pdbx_description
1 polymer ?
#
loop_
_entity_poly.entity_id
_entity_poly.type
_entity_poly.pdbx_seq_one_letter_code
_entity_poly.pdbx_strand_id
1 'polypeptide(L)'
;MIRELKSMCCSLYDEEMFTQMEWHVLNTLEWMIGHPTVDSWLQLALLEGPEYEDMTVEHMSWYICEMALYHKEFVSVKPSAMARASLALSRDILGCPEMDTYGQVDSELMLSLSRQLNQPSSVLARKYAAPHLSRVSEVLRRFLLQQAAMSQCHVTPPTPPAEPATNQKSMQQHDVYSTPQKVYGQHVINGYLTPPITPEGEYFGPGNGNEIKPYQTSAPRCPITPTPQTQMQYSQQQQYQQQPYQQDIVMQ
;
A
#
# COMPACT_ATOMS: atom_id res chain seq x y z
N MET A 1 -20.11 -5.36 32.75
CA MET A 1 -20.30 -5.59 31.31
C MET A 1 -21.34 -4.67 30.67
N ILE A 2 -22.67 -4.92 30.73
CA ILE A 2 -23.67 -4.10 30.00
C ILE A 2 -23.58 -2.60 30.35
N ARG A 3 -23.44 -2.26 31.63
CA ARG A 3 -23.26 -0.87 32.08
C ARG A 3 -21.97 -0.23 31.55
N GLU A 4 -20.90 -1.01 31.38
CA GLU A 4 -19.63 -0.53 30.83
C GLU A 4 -19.77 -0.27 29.32
N LEU A 5 -20.43 -1.17 28.58
CA LEU A 5 -20.74 -0.98 27.16
C LEU A 5 -21.61 0.26 26.94
N LYS A 6 -22.65 0.45 27.77
CA LYS A 6 -23.46 1.68 27.75
C LYS A 6 -22.62 2.93 27.97
N SER A 7 -21.68 2.89 28.92
CA SER A 7 -20.73 3.99 29.17
C SER A 7 -19.82 4.25 27.96
N MET A 8 -19.25 3.22 27.35
CA MET A 8 -18.40 3.34 26.15
C MET A 8 -19.16 3.91 24.95
N CYS A 9 -20.44 3.57 24.79
CA CYS A 9 -21.32 4.11 23.76
C CYS A 9 -21.94 5.46 24.15
N CYS A 10 -21.42 6.15 25.18
CA CYS A 10 -21.91 7.45 25.65
C CYS A 10 -23.42 7.48 25.97
N SER A 11 -23.96 6.37 26.48
CA SER A 11 -25.40 6.18 26.76
C SER A 11 -26.32 6.38 25.55
N LEU A 12 -25.81 6.22 24.32
CA LEU A 12 -26.61 6.32 23.09
C LEU A 12 -27.64 5.17 22.95
N TYR A 13 -27.42 4.07 23.66
CA TYR A 13 -28.31 2.90 23.68
C TYR A 13 -28.74 2.56 25.11
N ASP A 14 -29.97 2.05 25.23
CA ASP A 14 -30.47 1.53 26.49
C ASP A 14 -29.92 0.13 26.79
N GLU A 15 -29.91 -0.25 28.06
CA GLU A 15 -29.35 -1.53 28.51
C GLU A 15 -30.05 -2.72 27.83
N GLU A 16 -31.37 -2.63 27.63
CA GLU A 16 -32.17 -3.66 26.95
C GLU A 16 -31.78 -3.85 25.49
N MET A 17 -31.31 -2.80 24.79
CA MET A 17 -30.88 -2.90 23.40
C MET A 17 -29.64 -3.78 23.27
N PHE A 18 -28.73 -3.74 24.24
CA PHE A 18 -27.55 -4.62 24.27
C PHE A 18 -27.95 -6.09 24.45
N THR A 19 -28.87 -6.38 25.37
CA THR A 19 -29.36 -7.76 25.59
C THR A 19 -30.12 -8.29 24.37
N GLN A 20 -30.92 -7.45 23.70
CA GLN A 20 -31.61 -7.84 22.47
C GLN A 20 -30.61 -8.13 21.34
N MET A 21 -29.59 -7.28 21.18
CA MET A 21 -28.53 -7.49 20.19
C MET A 21 -27.71 -8.76 20.49
N GLU A 22 -27.37 -9.01 21.75
CA GLU A 22 -26.69 -10.24 22.17
C GLU A 22 -27.49 -11.49 21.77
N TRP A 23 -28.77 -11.54 22.16
CA TRP A 23 -29.66 -12.65 21.79
C TRP A 23 -29.80 -12.81 20.27
N HIS A 24 -29.93 -11.69 19.54
CA HIS A 24 -30.06 -11.73 18.09
C HIS A 24 -28.80 -12.28 17.41
N VAL A 25 -27.60 -11.84 17.84
CA VAL A 25 -26.32 -12.33 17.33
C VAL A 25 -26.17 -13.83 17.62
N LEU A 26 -26.45 -14.28 18.84
CA LEU A 26 -26.36 -15.69 19.22
C LEU A 26 -27.29 -16.57 18.40
N ASN A 27 -28.54 -16.16 18.20
CA ASN A 27 -29.49 -16.89 17.36
C ASN A 27 -29.05 -16.93 15.90
N THR A 28 -28.52 -15.82 15.36
CA THR A 28 -28.03 -15.75 13.97
C THR A 28 -26.84 -16.68 13.73
N LEU A 29 -25.97 -16.83 14.73
CA LEU A 29 -24.84 -17.76 14.71
C LEU A 29 -25.24 -19.19 15.10
N GLU A 30 -26.53 -19.48 15.32
CA GLU A 30 -27.01 -20.78 15.79
C GLU A 30 -26.31 -21.26 17.07
N TRP A 31 -25.94 -20.31 17.95
CA TRP A 31 -25.15 -20.54 19.16
C TRP A 31 -23.75 -21.15 18.92
N MET A 32 -23.30 -21.21 17.67
CA MET A 32 -21.95 -21.65 17.29
C MET A 32 -20.97 -20.49 17.53
N ILE A 33 -20.49 -20.41 18.77
CA ILE A 33 -19.44 -19.47 19.15
C ILE A 33 -18.09 -20.18 19.08
N GLY A 34 -17.18 -19.62 18.29
CA GLY A 34 -15.81 -20.08 18.20
C GLY A 34 -15.51 -20.83 16.91
N HIS A 35 -14.40 -20.45 16.29
CA HIS A 35 -13.77 -21.10 15.15
C HIS A 35 -12.25 -20.97 15.31
N PRO A 36 -11.44 -21.83 14.66
CA PRO A 36 -10.00 -21.65 14.65
C PRO A 36 -9.64 -20.23 14.16
N THR A 37 -9.08 -19.41 15.04
CA THR A 37 -8.71 -18.02 14.72
C THR A 37 -7.29 -17.97 14.17
N VAL A 38 -6.94 -16.83 13.56
CA VAL A 38 -5.58 -16.58 13.09
C VAL A 38 -4.59 -16.73 14.25
N ASP A 39 -4.96 -16.26 15.45
CA ASP A 39 -4.14 -16.37 16.65
C ASP A 39 -3.86 -17.82 17.04
N SER A 40 -4.87 -18.70 17.00
CA SER A 40 -4.68 -20.13 17.29
C SER A 40 -3.71 -20.78 16.30
N TRP A 41 -3.84 -20.48 15.00
CA TRP A 41 -2.93 -20.99 13.99
C TRP A 41 -1.52 -20.43 14.10
N LEU A 42 -1.40 -19.16 14.48
CA LEU A 42 -0.12 -18.51 14.69
C LEU A 42 0.62 -19.12 15.89
N GLN A 43 -0.08 -19.35 17.01
CA GLN A 43 0.49 -20.03 18.17
C GLN A 43 0.99 -21.44 17.84
N LEU A 44 0.23 -22.21 17.06
CA LEU A 44 0.66 -23.52 16.58
C LEU A 44 1.93 -23.42 15.71
N ALA A 45 1.95 -22.47 14.77
CA ALA A 45 3.10 -22.26 13.88
C ALA A 45 4.37 -21.79 14.62
N LEU A 46 4.21 -20.99 15.68
CA LEU A 46 5.31 -20.57 16.56
C LEU A 46 5.82 -21.73 17.42
N LEU A 47 4.92 -22.58 17.93
CA LEU A 47 5.28 -23.76 18.73
C LEU A 47 6.04 -24.82 17.91
N GLU A 48 5.66 -24.98 16.64
CA GLU A 48 6.36 -25.86 15.68
C GLU A 48 7.68 -25.24 15.16
N GLY A 49 7.90 -23.95 15.43
CA GLY A 49 9.10 -23.22 15.07
C GLY A 49 10.34 -23.65 15.88
N PRO A 50 11.50 -23.05 15.57
CA PRO A 50 12.74 -23.34 16.28
C PRO A 50 12.63 -22.82 17.72
N GLU A 51 13.20 -23.56 18.66
CA GLU A 51 13.13 -23.27 20.11
C GLU A 51 13.64 -21.87 20.51
N TYR A 52 14.32 -21.17 19.59
CA TYR A 52 14.95 -19.87 19.79
C TYR A 52 14.30 -18.73 19.00
N GLU A 53 13.04 -18.87 18.53
CA GLU A 53 12.37 -17.71 17.92
C GLU A 53 12.28 -16.53 18.90
N ASP A 54 12.73 -15.37 18.42
CA ASP A 54 12.62 -14.12 19.15
C ASP A 54 11.14 -13.75 19.30
N MET A 55 10.71 -13.39 20.51
CA MET A 55 9.37 -12.85 20.79
C MET A 55 9.01 -11.67 19.86
N THR A 56 10.01 -10.97 19.32
CA THR A 56 9.82 -9.93 18.32
C THR A 56 9.15 -10.44 17.04
N VAL A 57 9.41 -11.69 16.63
CA VAL A 57 8.74 -12.34 15.47
C VAL A 57 7.26 -12.58 15.77
N GLU A 58 6.94 -13.08 16.97
CA GLU A 58 5.56 -13.25 17.43
C GLU A 58 4.81 -11.92 17.48
N HIS A 59 5.39 -10.90 18.14
CA HIS A 59 4.80 -9.57 18.22
C HIS A 59 4.59 -8.92 16.85
N MET A 60 5.55 -9.09 15.92
CA MET A 60 5.42 -8.58 14.55
C MET A 60 4.29 -9.30 13.82
N SER A 61 4.16 -10.61 14.01
CA SER A 61 3.11 -11.41 13.37
C SER A 61 1.73 -11.02 13.88
N TRP A 62 1.55 -10.81 15.19
CA TRP A 62 0.31 -10.24 15.73
C TRP A 62 0.01 -8.87 15.15
N TYR A 63 1.02 -8.01 15.03
CA TYR A 63 0.83 -6.68 14.47
C TYR A 63 0.31 -6.74 13.03
N ILE A 64 0.93 -7.58 12.18
CA ILE A 64 0.52 -7.77 10.79
C ILE A 64 -0.89 -8.38 10.70
N CYS A 65 -1.20 -9.40 11.52
CA CYS A 65 -2.54 -9.99 11.58
C CYS A 65 -3.60 -8.96 11.98
N GLU A 66 -3.31 -8.11 12.98
CA GLU A 66 -4.25 -7.09 13.41
C GLU A 66 -4.42 -5.99 12.37
N MET A 67 -3.36 -5.64 11.62
CA MET A 67 -3.49 -4.76 10.45
C MET A 67 -4.43 -5.35 9.41
N ALA A 68 -4.32 -6.65 9.11
CA ALA A 68 -5.19 -7.31 8.13
C ALA A 68 -6.69 -7.21 8.48
N LEU A 69 -7.06 -7.17 9.77
CA LEU A 69 -8.47 -7.05 10.20
C LEU A 69 -9.14 -5.75 9.75
N TYR A 70 -8.37 -4.72 9.37
CA TYR A 70 -8.91 -3.44 8.88
C TYR A 70 -9.25 -3.47 7.38
N HIS A 71 -8.87 -4.52 6.65
CA HIS A 71 -9.03 -4.59 5.19
C HIS A 71 -9.98 -5.72 4.78
N LYS A 72 -11.09 -5.35 4.12
CA LYS A 72 -12.14 -6.28 3.69
C LYS A 72 -11.65 -7.38 2.73
N GLU A 73 -10.55 -7.13 2.01
CA GLU A 73 -9.96 -8.08 1.06
C GLU A 73 -9.49 -9.37 1.75
N PHE A 74 -9.24 -9.34 3.06
CA PHE A 74 -8.79 -10.49 3.82
C PHE A 74 -9.91 -11.28 4.50
N VAL A 75 -11.17 -10.85 4.42
CA VAL A 75 -12.31 -11.50 5.12
C VAL A 75 -12.51 -12.96 4.67
N SER A 76 -12.26 -13.25 3.39
CA SER A 76 -12.37 -14.61 2.84
C SER A 76 -11.11 -15.46 3.01
N VAL A 77 -10.03 -14.89 3.55
CA VAL A 77 -8.77 -15.61 3.73
C VAL A 77 -8.90 -16.58 4.90
N LYS A 78 -8.48 -17.83 4.67
CA LYS A 78 -8.48 -18.85 5.74
C LYS A 78 -7.54 -18.42 6.88
N PRO A 79 -7.95 -18.59 8.15
CA PRO A 79 -7.13 -18.22 9.29
C PRO A 79 -5.71 -18.82 9.28
N SER A 80 -5.58 -20.08 8.84
CA SER A 80 -4.28 -20.76 8.70
C SER A 80 -3.39 -20.19 7.59
N ALA A 81 -3.98 -19.69 6.50
CA ALA A 81 -3.23 -19.04 5.42
C ALA A 81 -2.73 -17.66 5.88
N MET A 82 -3.59 -16.89 6.57
CA MET A 82 -3.23 -15.60 7.14
C MET A 82 -2.08 -15.74 8.15
N ALA A 83 -2.18 -16.69 9.08
CA ALA A 83 -1.13 -16.92 10.10
C ALA A 83 0.23 -17.21 9.46
N ARG A 84 0.28 -18.08 8.44
CA ARG A 84 1.52 -18.42 7.73
C ARG A 84 2.09 -17.24 6.95
N ALA A 85 1.24 -16.51 6.22
CA ALA A 85 1.68 -15.33 5.47
C ALA A 85 2.22 -14.23 6.39
N SER A 86 1.53 -13.96 7.51
CA SER A 86 2.00 -12.99 8.51
C SER A 86 3.33 -13.41 9.14
N LEU A 87 3.48 -14.70 9.48
CA LEU A 87 4.72 -15.21 10.09
C LEU A 87 5.90 -15.16 9.12
N ALA A 88 5.68 -15.53 7.86
CA ALA A 88 6.69 -15.41 6.80
C ALA A 88 7.13 -13.96 6.61
N LEU A 89 6.18 -13.03 6.46
CA LEU A 89 6.49 -11.59 6.34
C LEU A 89 7.21 -11.04 7.58
N SER A 90 6.83 -11.46 8.79
CA SER A 90 7.53 -11.05 10.00
C SER A 90 9.00 -11.45 9.99
N ARG A 91 9.29 -12.69 9.58
CA ARG A 91 10.66 -13.19 9.45
C ARG A 91 11.43 -12.40 8.39
N ASP A 92 10.81 -12.11 7.25
CA ASP A 92 11.42 -11.31 6.18
C ASP A 92 11.76 -9.89 6.64
N ILE A 93 10.83 -9.22 7.35
CA ILE A 93 11.03 -7.86 7.86
C ILE A 93 12.16 -7.81 8.90
N LEU A 94 12.27 -8.85 9.73
CA LEU A 94 13.29 -8.95 10.77
C LEU A 94 14.63 -9.50 10.26
N GLY A 95 14.71 -9.92 8.99
CA GLY A 95 15.92 -10.50 8.40
C GLY A 95 16.25 -11.87 8.95
N CYS A 96 15.26 -12.60 9.45
CA CYS A 96 15.41 -13.98 9.89
C CYS A 96 15.59 -14.92 8.69
N PRO A 97 16.33 -16.04 8.83
CA PRO A 97 16.47 -17.01 7.76
C PRO A 97 15.12 -17.60 7.37
N GLU A 98 14.93 -17.81 6.06
CA GLU A 98 13.75 -18.49 5.53
C GLU A 98 13.67 -19.90 6.12
N MET A 99 12.51 -20.22 6.69
CA MET A 99 12.23 -21.54 7.21
C MET A 99 11.33 -22.28 6.25
N ASP A 100 11.59 -23.59 6.08
CA ASP A 100 10.65 -24.53 5.46
C ASP A 100 9.42 -24.65 6.35
N THR A 101 8.53 -23.66 6.24
CA THR A 101 7.26 -23.65 6.95
C THR A 101 6.37 -24.75 6.40
N TYR A 102 5.62 -25.42 7.29
CA TYR A 102 4.72 -26.49 6.88
C TYR A 102 3.60 -25.93 5.98
N GLY A 103 3.68 -26.28 4.70
CA GLY A 103 2.72 -25.96 3.65
C GLY A 103 2.99 -24.64 2.94
N GLN A 104 2.60 -24.59 1.67
CA GLN A 104 2.93 -23.46 0.79
C GLN A 104 2.34 -22.15 1.30
N VAL A 105 3.24 -21.17 1.48
CA VAL A 105 2.86 -19.78 1.70
C VAL A 105 2.38 -19.23 0.37
N ASP A 106 1.14 -18.74 0.36
CA ASP A 106 0.56 -18.14 -0.83
C ASP A 106 1.25 -16.80 -1.12
N SER A 107 2.00 -16.76 -2.23
CA SER A 107 2.76 -15.59 -2.66
C SER A 107 1.85 -14.41 -3.00
N GLU A 108 0.64 -14.65 -3.51
CA GLU A 108 -0.32 -13.59 -3.83
C GLU A 108 -0.86 -12.95 -2.55
N LEU A 109 -1.18 -13.77 -1.55
CA LEU A 109 -1.61 -13.31 -0.23
C LEU A 109 -0.50 -12.48 0.45
N MET A 110 0.74 -12.98 0.48
CA MET A 110 1.87 -12.25 1.05
C MET A 110 2.07 -10.90 0.37
N LEU A 111 2.03 -10.87 -0.97
CA LEU A 111 2.20 -9.63 -1.72
C LEU A 111 1.05 -8.66 -1.39
N SER A 112 -0.18 -9.15 -1.31
CA SER A 112 -1.34 -8.33 -0.93
C SER A 112 -1.22 -7.76 0.48
N LEU A 113 -0.79 -8.59 1.43
CA LEU A 113 -0.59 -8.19 2.82
C LEU A 113 0.54 -7.16 2.96
N SER A 114 1.67 -7.37 2.27
CA SER A 114 2.81 -6.42 2.29
C SER A 114 2.43 -5.03 1.79
N ARG A 115 1.53 -4.92 0.81
CA ARG A 115 1.01 -3.64 0.30
C ARG A 115 0.25 -2.86 1.37
N GLN A 116 -0.44 -3.54 2.29
CA GLN A 116 -1.22 -2.89 3.35
C GLN A 116 -0.36 -2.45 4.54
N LEU A 117 0.88 -2.96 4.65
CA LEU A 117 1.79 -2.63 5.75
C LEU A 117 2.23 -1.15 5.78
N ASN A 118 2.09 -0.43 4.67
CA ASN A 118 2.49 0.98 4.56
C ASN A 118 1.48 1.97 5.16
N GLN A 119 0.26 1.52 5.51
CA GLN A 119 -0.83 2.39 5.98
C GLN A 119 -1.45 1.91 7.31
N PRO A 120 -0.66 1.75 8.39
CA PRO A 120 -1.23 1.39 9.68
C PRO A 120 -2.06 2.52 10.29
N SER A 121 -3.19 2.17 10.92
CA SER A 121 -3.95 3.09 11.77
C SER A 121 -3.06 3.66 12.89
N SER A 122 -3.22 4.95 13.20
CA SER A 122 -2.44 5.61 14.26
C SER A 122 -2.68 5.01 15.65
N VAL A 123 -3.87 4.48 15.90
CA VAL A 123 -4.22 3.82 17.18
C VAL A 123 -3.43 2.51 17.30
N LEU A 124 -3.44 1.71 16.24
CA LEU A 124 -2.75 0.43 16.19
C LEU A 124 -1.23 0.61 16.25
N ALA A 125 -0.68 1.54 15.47
CA ALA A 125 0.74 1.87 15.48
C ALA A 125 1.22 2.28 16.88
N ARG A 126 0.39 3.02 17.64
CA ARG A 126 0.69 3.42 19.02
C ARG A 126 0.66 2.22 19.99
N LYS A 127 -0.31 1.31 19.86
CA LYS A 127 -0.39 0.07 20.65
C LYS A 127 0.92 -0.72 20.50
N TYR A 128 1.33 -0.98 19.26
CA TYR A 128 2.52 -1.78 18.94
C TYR A 128 3.86 -1.02 19.04
N ALA A 129 3.84 0.26 19.43
CA ALA A 129 5.06 1.00 19.79
C ALA A 129 5.49 0.74 21.24
N ALA A 130 4.65 0.07 22.05
CA ALA A 130 4.95 -0.19 23.45
C ALA A 130 6.15 -1.15 23.61
N PRO A 131 7.01 -0.97 24.63
CA PRO A 131 8.19 -1.82 24.83
C PRO A 131 7.89 -3.30 25.05
N HIS A 132 6.76 -3.63 25.68
CA HIS A 132 6.36 -5.01 25.93
C HIS A 132 5.85 -5.74 24.67
N LEU A 133 5.64 -5.01 23.56
CA LEU A 133 5.33 -5.56 22.24
C LEU A 133 6.52 -5.39 21.28
N SER A 134 7.75 -5.45 21.80
CA SER A 134 9.02 -5.30 21.07
C SER A 134 9.14 -4.06 20.18
N ARG A 135 8.28 -3.04 20.36
CA ARG A 135 8.22 -1.83 19.52
C ARG A 135 8.12 -2.13 18.02
N VAL A 136 7.44 -3.21 17.65
CA VAL A 136 7.39 -3.73 16.26
C VAL A 136 6.84 -2.72 15.26
N SER A 137 5.98 -1.79 15.68
CA SER A 137 5.52 -0.72 14.79
C SER A 137 6.64 0.25 14.37
N GLU A 138 7.59 0.53 15.28
CA GLU A 138 8.77 1.33 14.95
C GLU A 138 9.74 0.55 14.06
N VAL A 139 9.89 -0.75 14.32
CA VAL A 139 10.74 -1.64 13.51
C VAL A 139 10.23 -1.68 12.07
N LEU A 140 8.93 -1.95 11.88
CA LEU A 140 8.30 -1.95 10.56
C LEU A 140 8.47 -0.59 9.86
N ARG A 141 8.24 0.52 10.57
CA ARG A 141 8.43 1.87 10.02
C ARG A 141 9.87 2.10 9.53
N ARG A 142 10.88 1.68 10.30
CA ARG A 142 12.29 1.81 9.90
C ARG A 142 12.59 0.94 8.68
N PHE A 143 12.10 -0.29 8.66
CA PHE A 143 12.24 -1.21 7.52
C PHE A 143 11.67 -0.61 6.23
N LEU A 144 10.43 -0.07 6.28
CA LEU A 144 9.80 0.54 5.11
C LEU A 144 10.56 1.80 4.62
N LEU A 145 11.08 2.62 5.53
CA LEU A 145 11.91 3.78 5.17
C LEU A 145 13.22 3.35 4.49
N GLN A 146 13.86 2.29 4.97
CA GLN A 146 15.06 1.71 4.38
C GLN A 146 14.77 1.17 2.97
N GLN A 147 13.67 0.42 2.81
CA GLN A 147 13.25 -0.11 1.52
C GLN A 147 12.95 1.00 0.49
N ALA A 148 12.34 2.11 0.93
CA ALA A 148 12.13 3.29 0.10
C ALA A 148 13.43 3.99 -0.31
N ALA A 149 14.43 4.06 0.58
CA ALA A 149 15.74 4.62 0.24
C ALA A 149 16.51 3.75 -0.77
N MET A 150 16.48 2.42 -0.58
CA MET A 150 17.15 1.47 -1.48
C MET A 150 16.56 1.50 -2.90
N SER A 151 15.23 1.58 -3.02
CA SER A 151 14.56 1.70 -4.31
C SER A 151 14.88 3.02 -5.04
N GLN A 152 15.08 4.12 -4.33
CA GLN A 152 15.50 5.40 -4.94
C GLN A 152 16.95 5.40 -5.42
N CYS A 153 17.88 4.79 -4.68
CA CYS A 153 19.27 4.67 -5.09
C CYS A 153 19.43 3.82 -6.37
N HIS A 154 18.63 2.76 -6.53
CA HIS A 154 18.67 1.91 -7.71
C HIS A 154 18.14 2.61 -8.98
N VAL A 155 17.34 3.68 -8.85
CA VAL A 155 16.74 4.42 -9.97
C VAL A 155 17.59 5.62 -10.40
N THR A 156 18.58 6.03 -9.60
CA THR A 156 19.52 7.11 -9.97
C THR A 156 20.80 6.51 -10.55
N PRO A 157 21.05 6.60 -11.87
CA PRO A 157 22.33 6.20 -12.43
C PRO A 157 23.44 7.10 -11.84
N PRO A 158 24.65 6.56 -11.57
CA PRO A 158 25.74 7.35 -11.05
C PRO A 158 26.15 8.38 -12.12
N THR A 159 25.72 9.62 -11.96
CA THR A 159 26.21 10.72 -12.79
C THR A 159 27.57 11.11 -12.22
N PRO A 160 28.66 11.07 -13.02
CA PRO A 160 29.98 11.43 -12.53
C PRO A 160 30.03 12.90 -12.08
N PRO A 161 30.86 13.27 -11.08
CA PRO A 161 30.93 14.65 -10.59
C PRO A 161 31.41 15.59 -11.70
N ALA A 162 30.64 16.64 -11.99
CA ALA A 162 31.11 17.73 -12.84
C ALA A 162 32.16 18.55 -12.10
N GLU A 163 33.42 18.49 -12.54
CA GLU A 163 34.47 19.40 -12.09
C GLU A 163 34.15 20.84 -12.52
N PRO A 164 34.28 21.83 -11.61
CA PRO A 164 34.14 23.23 -12.00
C PRO A 164 35.37 23.70 -12.79
N ALA A 165 35.18 23.95 -14.09
CA ALA A 165 36.20 24.54 -14.95
C ALA A 165 36.58 25.95 -14.46
N THR A 166 37.76 26.08 -13.86
CA THR A 166 38.39 27.37 -13.57
C THR A 166 39.01 27.90 -14.85
N ASN A 167 38.57 29.09 -15.25
CA ASN A 167 38.88 29.73 -16.51
C ASN A 167 39.98 30.78 -16.29
N GLN A 168 41.25 30.49 -16.60
CA GLN A 168 42.27 31.54 -16.83
C GLN A 168 43.30 31.12 -17.89
N LYS A 169 43.43 31.95 -18.94
CA LYS A 169 44.37 31.87 -20.08
C LYS A 169 45.75 32.42 -19.70
N SER A 170 46.84 31.91 -20.31
CA SER A 170 47.62 32.64 -21.34
C SER A 170 49.00 32.02 -21.71
N MET A 171 49.29 32.06 -23.03
CA MET A 171 50.60 32.19 -23.75
C MET A 171 51.61 31.01 -23.88
N GLN A 172 51.72 30.51 -25.14
CA GLN A 172 52.90 30.49 -26.07
C GLN A 172 54.27 29.98 -25.53
N GLN A 173 55.09 29.09 -26.15
CA GLN A 173 55.56 29.00 -27.55
C GLN A 173 56.54 27.78 -27.76
N HIS A 174 56.64 27.22 -28.99
CA HIS A 174 57.72 26.45 -29.69
C HIS A 174 58.33 25.16 -29.03
N ASP A 175 58.68 24.04 -29.69
CA ASP A 175 59.32 23.79 -31.00
C ASP A 175 59.08 22.36 -31.57
N VAL A 176 58.97 22.31 -32.91
CA VAL A 176 59.55 21.38 -33.92
C VAL A 176 59.91 19.92 -33.55
N TYR A 177 59.27 18.94 -34.22
CA TYR A 177 59.92 17.88 -35.01
C TYR A 177 58.94 17.35 -36.10
N SER A 178 59.44 17.19 -37.32
CA SER A 178 58.68 16.82 -38.54
C SER A 178 59.03 15.41 -39.07
N THR A 179 58.09 14.87 -39.88
CA THR A 179 58.19 14.01 -41.09
C THR A 179 57.49 12.63 -41.01
N PRO A 180 57.09 11.99 -42.14
CA PRO A 180 56.32 12.53 -43.28
C PRO A 180 55.25 11.53 -43.82
N GLN A 181 54.07 11.98 -44.29
CA GLN A 181 53.30 11.19 -45.29
C GLN A 181 52.57 12.04 -46.35
N LYS A 182 52.72 11.54 -47.58
CA LYS A 182 52.25 11.90 -48.93
C LYS A 182 51.14 12.94 -49.13
N VAL A 183 51.42 13.78 -50.13
CA VAL A 183 50.61 14.81 -50.78
C VAL A 183 49.64 14.20 -51.80
N TYR A 184 48.37 14.60 -51.78
CA TYR A 184 47.60 15.02 -52.97
C TYR A 184 46.32 15.79 -52.58
N GLY A 185 46.25 17.06 -52.98
CA GLY A 185 45.08 17.62 -53.68
C GLY A 185 43.84 18.10 -52.89
N GLN A 186 43.98 19.22 -52.19
CA GLN A 186 43.17 20.46 -52.31
C GLN A 186 41.62 20.46 -52.19
N HIS A 187 41.19 21.31 -51.23
CA HIS A 187 39.99 22.17 -51.21
C HIS A 187 38.80 21.79 -50.29
N VAL A 188 38.88 22.37 -49.07
CA VAL A 188 37.87 23.11 -48.27
C VAL A 188 36.58 22.47 -47.71
N ILE A 189 36.41 22.76 -46.40
CA ILE A 189 35.17 23.08 -45.67
C ILE A 189 34.26 21.90 -45.24
N ASN A 190 34.39 21.60 -43.94
CA ASN A 190 33.33 21.58 -42.91
C ASN A 190 32.18 20.55 -43.00
N GLY A 191 32.15 19.65 -42.01
CA GLY A 191 30.92 19.08 -41.44
C GLY A 191 30.38 17.83 -42.12
N TYR A 192 30.57 16.67 -41.49
CA TYR A 192 29.91 15.42 -41.87
C TYR A 192 28.40 15.52 -41.57
N LEU A 193 27.59 15.57 -42.63
CA LEU A 193 26.17 15.21 -42.59
C LEU A 193 26.03 13.73 -42.98
N THR A 194 25.44 12.92 -42.11
CA THR A 194 24.89 11.61 -42.47
C THR A 194 23.52 11.77 -43.17
N PRO A 195 23.21 10.98 -44.21
CA PRO A 195 21.97 11.08 -44.99
C PRO A 195 20.86 10.18 -44.40
N PRO A 196 19.58 10.35 -44.82
CA PRO A 196 19.11 9.65 -46.02
C PRO A 196 18.30 10.50 -47.03
N ILE A 197 18.25 9.97 -48.25
CA ILE A 197 17.75 10.52 -49.52
C ILE A 197 16.27 10.10 -49.77
N THR A 198 15.38 11.11 -49.85
CA THR A 198 14.24 11.41 -50.80
C THR A 198 13.08 10.40 -51.11
N PRO A 199 11.99 10.77 -51.85
CA PRO A 199 11.01 11.89 -51.76
C PRO A 199 9.54 11.48 -52.13
N GLU A 200 8.66 12.47 -52.44
CA GLU A 200 7.28 12.43 -53.02
C GLU A 200 6.10 12.25 -52.03
N GLY A 201 5.04 13.08 -51.96
CA GLY A 201 4.62 14.18 -52.83
C GLY A 201 3.50 15.04 -52.20
N GLU A 202 3.33 16.22 -52.76
CA GLU A 202 2.33 17.26 -52.46
C GLU A 202 0.90 16.81 -52.81
N TYR A 203 -0.13 17.30 -52.09
CA TYR A 203 -1.40 17.75 -52.70
C TYR A 203 -2.26 18.58 -51.72
N PHE A 204 -2.42 19.88 -52.05
CA PHE A 204 -3.54 20.84 -51.89
C PHE A 204 -4.63 20.60 -50.81
N GLY A 205 -5.15 21.59 -50.06
CA GLY A 205 -5.27 23.05 -50.23
C GLY A 205 -6.25 23.62 -49.15
N PRO A 206 -6.88 24.80 -49.33
CA PRO A 206 -6.48 26.05 -48.67
C PRO A 206 -7.57 26.73 -47.81
N GLY A 207 -7.18 27.75 -47.02
CA GLY A 207 -8.12 28.77 -46.53
C GLY A 207 -7.57 29.73 -45.47
N ASN A 208 -7.15 30.93 -45.92
CA ASN A 208 -7.11 32.26 -45.29
C ASN A 208 -7.11 32.38 -43.75
N GLY A 209 -6.28 33.16 -43.07
CA GLY A 209 -5.62 34.42 -43.41
C GLY A 209 -5.70 35.34 -42.17
N ASN A 210 -4.63 36.13 -41.93
CA ASN A 210 -4.51 37.31 -41.06
C ASN A 210 -4.28 37.20 -39.54
N GLU A 211 -3.30 38.04 -39.13
CA GLU A 211 -3.15 38.80 -37.86
C GLU A 211 -2.26 38.29 -36.69
N ILE A 212 -1.02 38.78 -36.78
CA ILE A 212 -0.02 39.30 -35.83
C ILE A 212 -0.48 39.72 -34.39
N LYS A 213 0.28 39.24 -33.37
CA LYS A 213 0.65 39.78 -32.01
C LYS A 213 -0.32 39.58 -30.79
N PRO A 214 0.16 39.67 -29.51
CA PRO A 214 1.10 38.77 -28.84
C PRO A 214 0.73 38.45 -27.35
N TYR A 215 1.51 37.59 -26.66
CA TYR A 215 1.61 37.38 -25.20
C TYR A 215 0.36 37.56 -24.29
N GLN A 216 -0.09 36.48 -23.64
CA GLN A 216 -0.13 36.44 -22.17
C GLN A 216 -0.37 35.03 -21.60
N THR A 217 0.45 34.74 -20.62
CA THR A 217 0.55 33.57 -19.76
C THR A 217 -0.60 33.54 -18.74
N SER A 218 -1.37 32.46 -18.67
CA SER A 218 -2.11 32.12 -17.44
C SER A 218 -2.53 30.64 -17.42
N ALA A 219 -2.07 29.94 -16.38
CA ALA A 219 -2.32 28.53 -16.10
C ALA A 219 -3.82 28.18 -15.97
N PRO A 220 -4.26 26.95 -16.32
CA PRO A 220 -5.64 26.55 -16.13
C PRO A 220 -5.92 26.22 -14.66
N ARG A 221 -6.85 26.98 -14.07
CA ARG A 221 -7.47 26.72 -12.77
C ARG A 221 -8.39 25.50 -12.86
N CYS A 222 -8.33 24.65 -11.84
CA CYS A 222 -9.26 23.55 -11.59
C CYS A 222 -10.70 24.07 -11.39
N PRO A 223 -11.74 23.40 -11.89
CA PRO A 223 -13.12 23.68 -11.49
C PRO A 223 -13.55 22.89 -10.24
N ILE A 224 -14.51 23.50 -9.55
CA ILE A 224 -15.13 23.17 -8.27
C ILE A 224 -16.48 22.47 -8.52
N THR A 225 -16.91 21.71 -7.51
CA THR A 225 -18.05 20.77 -7.31
C THR A 225 -19.47 21.22 -7.77
N PRO A 226 -20.48 20.31 -7.75
CA PRO A 226 -21.42 20.35 -6.61
C PRO A 226 -21.95 18.98 -6.11
N THR A 227 -22.30 18.95 -4.82
CA THR A 227 -23.01 17.88 -4.08
C THR A 227 -24.49 18.30 -3.84
N PRO A 228 -25.34 17.51 -3.14
CA PRO A 228 -26.37 16.59 -3.62
C PRO A 228 -27.81 17.14 -3.60
N GLN A 229 -28.75 16.49 -4.32
CA GLN A 229 -30.19 16.69 -4.15
C GLN A 229 -30.83 15.60 -3.28
N THR A 230 -31.49 16.04 -2.22
CA THR A 230 -32.37 15.29 -1.32
C THR A 230 -33.78 15.23 -1.90
N GLN A 231 -34.44 14.05 -1.89
CA GLN A 231 -35.89 13.81 -1.63
C GLN A 231 -36.40 12.54 -2.35
N MET A 232 -36.72 11.49 -1.59
CA MET A 232 -37.83 10.53 -1.84
C MET A 232 -38.14 9.86 -0.49
N GLN A 233 -39.10 10.39 0.27
CA GLN A 233 -40.46 9.85 0.45
C GLN A 233 -40.52 8.48 1.16
N TYR A 234 -40.83 8.56 2.46
CA TYR A 234 -41.38 7.48 3.28
C TYR A 234 -42.82 7.15 2.83
N SER A 235 -43.11 5.85 2.62
CA SER A 235 -44.48 5.32 2.72
C SER A 235 -44.51 3.79 2.85
N GLN A 236 -45.43 3.29 3.69
CA GLN A 236 -45.83 1.91 4.05
C GLN A 236 -44.97 1.22 5.12
N GLN A 237 -45.36 1.17 6.39
CA GLN A 237 -46.50 0.42 6.99
C GLN A 237 -46.55 -1.06 6.53
N GLN A 238 -45.88 -1.94 7.28
CA GLN A 238 -46.36 -3.32 7.43
C GLN A 238 -46.69 -3.56 8.90
N GLN A 239 -47.93 -3.99 9.08
CA GLN A 239 -48.60 -4.21 10.34
C GLN A 239 -47.98 -5.39 11.10
N TYR A 240 -47.77 -5.18 12.39
CA TYR A 240 -47.69 -6.24 13.38
C TYR A 240 -49.00 -7.04 13.36
N GLN A 241 -48.93 -8.33 13.01
CA GLN A 241 -49.92 -9.31 13.46
C GLN A 241 -49.41 -9.94 14.75
N GLN A 242 -49.94 -9.44 15.87
CA GLN A 242 -49.93 -10.14 17.14
C GLN A 242 -50.95 -11.28 17.06
N GLN A 243 -50.51 -12.52 17.30
CA GLN A 243 -51.37 -13.69 17.54
C GLN A 243 -51.31 -14.00 19.05
N PRO A 244 -52.46 -14.06 19.76
CA PRO A 244 -52.50 -14.39 21.18
C PRO A 244 -52.54 -15.91 21.45
N TYR A 245 -51.74 -16.32 22.44
CA TYR A 245 -51.84 -17.47 23.35
C TYR A 245 -52.76 -18.67 23.02
N GLN A 246 -52.16 -19.87 23.01
CA GLN A 246 -52.74 -21.01 23.74
C GLN A 246 -51.63 -21.90 24.33
N GLN A 247 -51.62 -21.97 25.66
CA GLN A 247 -50.69 -22.72 26.49
C GLN A 247 -51.47 -23.93 27.02
N ASP A 248 -51.35 -25.09 26.36
CA ASP A 248 -51.92 -26.35 26.86
C ASP A 248 -50.96 -26.96 27.89
N ILE A 249 -51.32 -26.82 29.16
CA ILE A 249 -50.75 -27.59 30.26
C ILE A 249 -51.48 -28.93 30.27
N VAL A 250 -50.81 -30.00 29.83
CA VAL A 250 -51.26 -31.37 30.06
C VAL A 250 -50.61 -31.89 31.34
N MET A 251 -51.41 -32.05 32.38
CA MET A 251 -51.09 -32.88 33.55
C MET A 251 -51.21 -34.36 33.16
N GLN A 252 -50.13 -35.12 33.37
CA GLN A 252 -50.16 -36.53 33.71
C GLN A 252 -48.86 -36.94 34.40
#